data_AF-A0A382KIS7-F1
#
_entry.id   AF-A0A382KIS7-F1
#
_cell.length_a   1.000
_cell.length_b   1.000
_cell.length_c   1.000
_cell.angle_alpha   90.00
_cell.angle_beta   90.00
_cell.angle_gamma   90.00
#
_symmetry.space_group_name_H-M   'P 1'
#
loop_
_entity.id
_entity.type
_entity.pdbx_description
1 polymer ?
#
loop_
_entity_poly.entity_id
_entity_poly.type
_entity_poly.pdbx_seq_one_letter_code
_entity_poly.pdbx_strand_id
1 'polypeptide(L)'
;MPTSIIEDKVEAIGKWNIIHVRQATIVTDEEGNVTSHTFNRRVIVPGTDVSSESDVIKALVTEHHSDELISNYTEYLEDPIGNL
;
A
#
# COMPACT_ATOMS: atom_id res chain seq x y z
N MET A 1 -27.63 5.69 3.73
CA MET A 1 -26.23 6.04 4.09
C MET A 1 -25.33 5.80 2.88
N PRO A 2 -25.24 6.77 1.95
CA PRO A 2 -24.21 6.73 0.90
C PRO A 2 -22.82 6.44 1.48
N THR A 3 -22.05 5.61 0.78
CA THR A 3 -20.72 5.18 1.22
C THR A 3 -19.73 5.35 0.06
N SER A 4 -18.60 6.00 0.30
CA SER A 4 -17.50 6.11 -0.66
C SER A 4 -16.24 5.41 -0.13
N ILE A 5 -15.50 4.79 -1.04
CA ILE A 5 -14.23 4.13 -0.75
C ILE A 5 -13.16 4.83 -1.58
N ILE A 6 -12.14 5.37 -0.91
CA ILE A 6 -11.04 6.09 -1.55
C ILE A 6 -9.69 5.66 -0.99
N GLU A 7 -8.65 5.74 -1.82
CA GLU A 7 -7.26 5.68 -1.40
C GLU A 7 -6.88 7.03 -0.80
N ASP A 8 -7.06 7.16 0.52
CA ASP A 8 -6.85 8.41 1.25
C ASP A 8 -5.36 8.75 1.41
N LYS A 9 -4.50 7.74 1.47
CA LYS A 9 -3.04 7.92 1.51
C LYS A 9 -2.32 6.72 0.91
N VAL A 10 -1.32 6.99 0.07
CA VAL A 10 -0.39 5.97 -0.45
C VAL A 10 1.03 6.52 -0.35
N GLU A 11 1.94 5.79 0.30
CA GLU A 11 3.32 6.25 0.54
C GLU A 11 4.32 5.09 0.53
N ALA A 12 5.51 5.30 -0.03
CA ALA A 12 6.65 4.38 0.09
C ALA A 12 7.46 4.71 1.35
N ILE A 13 7.75 3.73 2.20
CA ILE A 13 8.46 3.97 3.47
C ILE A 13 9.62 2.99 3.67
N GLY A 14 10.70 3.52 4.26
CA GLY A 14 11.81 2.73 4.80
C GLY A 14 12.77 2.19 3.74
N LYS A 15 13.74 1.38 4.18
CA LYS A 15 14.80 0.83 3.33
C LYS A 15 14.26 0.00 2.15
N TRP A 16 13.18 -0.75 2.40
CA TRP A 16 12.60 -1.67 1.42
C TRP A 16 11.50 -1.04 0.58
N ASN A 17 11.31 0.29 0.66
CA ASN A 17 10.23 1.02 -0.01
C ASN A 17 8.87 0.31 0.12
N ILE A 18 8.51 -0.13 1.33
CA ILE A 18 7.23 -0.81 1.55
C ILE A 18 6.13 0.22 1.29
N ILE A 19 5.20 -0.08 0.39
CA ILE A 19 4.11 0.83 0.06
C ILE A 19 3.01 0.65 1.09
N HIS A 20 2.72 1.70 1.85
CA HIS A 20 1.63 1.76 2.81
C HIS A 20 0.41 2.37 2.12
N VAL A 21 -0.68 1.61 2.06
CA VAL A 21 -1.96 2.05 1.50
C VAL A 21 -2.96 2.21 2.63
N ARG A 22 -3.48 3.42 2.82
CA ARG A 22 -4.62 3.70 3.69
C ARG A 22 -5.85 3.96 2.83
N GLN A 23 -6.80 3.05 2.93
CA GLN A 23 -8.11 3.17 2.34
C GLN A 23 -9.08 3.78 3.36
N ALA A 24 -9.79 4.83 2.98
CA ALA A 24 -10.87 5.39 3.77
C ALA A 24 -12.23 4.92 3.23
N THR A 25 -13.08 4.47 4.14
CA THR A 25 -14.52 4.30 3.90
C THR A 25 -15.23 5.46 4.57
N ILE A 26 -15.86 6.31 3.79
CA ILE A 26 -16.56 7.52 4.24
C ILE A 26 -18.05 7.26 4.14
N VAL A 27 -18.78 7.46 5.23
CA VAL A 27 -20.23 7.32 5.27
C VAL A 27 -20.86 8.69 5.37
N THR A 28 -21.76 9.02 4.44
CA THR A 28 -22.52 10.26 4.44
C THR A 28 -24.01 10.00 4.70
N ASP A 29 -24.69 10.98 5.27
CA ASP A 29 -26.15 10.98 5.40
C ASP A 29 -26.82 11.39 4.06
N GLU A 30 -28.14 11.49 4.06
CA GLU A 30 -28.92 11.86 2.87
C GLU A 30 -28.75 13.33 2.47
N GLU A 31 -28.26 14.17 3.38
CA GLU A 31 -27.98 15.59 3.17
C GLU A 31 -26.53 15.83 2.71
N GLY A 32 -25.71 14.77 2.71
CA GLY A 32 -24.31 14.78 2.29
C GLY A 32 -23.32 15.08 3.42
N ASN A 33 -23.76 15.22 4.67
CA ASN A 33 -22.86 15.40 5.80
C ASN A 33 -22.11 14.10 6.09
N VAL A 34 -20.82 14.22 6.41
CA VAL A 34 -20.02 13.05 6.80
C VAL A 34 -20.38 12.64 8.22
N THR A 35 -20.79 11.39 8.38
CA THR A 35 -21.18 10.81 9.68
C THR A 35 -20.09 9.92 10.27
N SER A 36 -19.26 9.29 9.42
CA SER A 36 -18.20 8.40 9.86
C SER A 36 -17.07 8.27 8.84
N HIS A 37 -15.86 8.02 9.35
CA HIS A 37 -14.71 7.56 8.58
C HIS A 37 -14.14 6.29 9.23
N THR A 38 -13.95 5.25 8.43
CA THR A 38 -13.20 4.05 8.82
C THR A 38 -11.97 3.91 7.94
N PHE A 39 -10.81 3.64 8.53
CA PHE A 39 -9.55 3.49 7.80
C PHE A 39 -9.06 2.06 7.85
N ASN A 40 -8.88 1.43 6.69
CA ASN A 40 -8.17 0.17 6.54
C ASN A 40 -6.76 0.44 6.02
N ARG A 41 -5.76 -0.28 6.54
CA ARG A 41 -4.38 -0.19 6.09
C ARG A 41 -3.90 -1.54 5.59
N ARG A 42 -3.32 -1.56 4.40
CA ARG A 42 -2.55 -2.69 3.87
C ARG A 42 -1.15 -2.22 3.47
N VAL A 43 -0.23 -3.16 3.39
CA VAL A 43 1.15 -2.93 2.96
C VAL A 43 1.47 -3.78 1.74
N ILE A 44 2.31 -3.26 0.86
CA ILE A 44 2.82 -3.95 -0.32
C ILE A 44 4.34 -3.98 -0.20
N VAL A 45 4.88 -5.19 -0.04
CA VAL A 45 6.32 -5.42 0.06
C VAL A 45 6.92 -5.70 -1.32
N PRO A 46 8.25 -5.53 -1.53
CA PRO A 46 8.89 -5.88 -2.79
C PRO A 46 8.53 -7.28 -3.27
N GLY A 47 8.16 -7.40 -4.56
CA GLY A 47 7.79 -8.68 -5.19
C GLY A 47 6.33 -9.10 -5.03
N THR A 48 5.49 -8.31 -4.36
CA THR A 48 4.05 -8.57 -4.27
C THR A 48 3.38 -8.39 -5.64
N ASP A 49 2.47 -9.30 -6.04
CA ASP A 49 1.63 -9.10 -7.22
C ASP A 49 0.62 -7.97 -6.99
N VAL A 50 0.65 -6.96 -7.86
CA VAL A 50 -0.22 -5.77 -7.80
C VAL A 50 -1.13 -5.65 -9.03
N SER A 51 -1.33 -6.73 -9.78
CA SER A 51 -2.18 -6.76 -10.97
C SER A 51 -3.61 -6.25 -10.71
N SER A 52 -4.14 -6.49 -9.51
CA SER A 52 -5.48 -6.08 -9.06
C SER A 52 -5.55 -4.71 -8.40
N GLU A 53 -4.42 -4.03 -8.19
CA GLU A 53 -4.36 -2.72 -7.52
C GLU A 53 -4.67 -1.55 -8.48
N SER A 54 -4.84 -0.36 -7.91
CA SER A 54 -5.07 0.87 -8.67
C SER A 54 -3.86 1.29 -9.50
N ASP A 55 -4.08 2.12 -10.52
CA ASP A 55 -2.98 2.62 -11.37
C ASP A 55 -1.96 3.45 -10.59
N VAL A 56 -2.41 4.16 -9.54
CA VAL A 56 -1.52 4.94 -8.65
C VAL A 56 -0.60 4.01 -7.88
N ILE A 57 -1.14 2.93 -7.33
CA ILE A 57 -0.35 1.92 -6.60
C ILE A 57 0.62 1.22 -7.55
N LYS A 58 0.15 0.81 -8.73
CA LYS A 58 1.01 0.17 -9.77
C LYS A 58 2.16 1.08 -10.19
N ALA A 59 1.91 2.37 -10.37
CA ALA A 59 2.96 3.35 -10.70
C ALA A 59 4.01 3.46 -9.59
N LEU A 60 3.59 3.54 -8.32
CA LEU A 60 4.52 3.59 -7.18
C LEU A 60 5.34 2.31 -7.02
N VAL A 61 4.72 1.15 -7.21
CA VAL A 61 5.43 -0.14 -7.20
C VAL A 61 6.46 -0.19 -8.31
N THR A 62 6.10 0.26 -9.52
CA THR A 62 7.02 0.30 -10.67
C THR A 62 8.21 1.23 -10.42
N GLU A 63 7.98 2.39 -9.80
CA GLU A 63 9.03 3.37 -9.46
C GLU A 63 9.95 2.88 -8.33
N HIS A 64 9.39 2.21 -7.32
CA HIS A 64 10.11 1.94 -6.07
C HIS A 64 10.57 0.50 -5.86
N HIS A 65 9.96 -0.50 -6.53
CA HIS A 65 10.32 -1.91 -6.42
C HIS A 65 11.12 -2.36 -7.64
N SER A 66 12.36 -1.87 -7.74
CA SER A 66 13.30 -2.33 -8.76
C SER A 66 13.66 -3.81 -8.59
N ASP A 67 14.09 -4.46 -9.67
CA ASP A 67 14.54 -5.86 -9.64
C ASP A 67 15.63 -6.10 -8.59
N GLU A 68 16.58 -5.16 -8.45
CA GLU A 68 17.62 -5.19 -7.42
C GLU A 68 17.04 -5.15 -6.00
N LEU A 69 16.07 -4.27 -5.74
CA LEU A 69 15.42 -4.17 -4.43
C LEU A 69 14.65 -5.45 -4.10
N ILE A 70 13.94 -6.02 -5.09
CA ILE A 70 13.20 -7.28 -4.94
C ILE A 70 14.16 -8.42 -4.60
N SER A 71 15.29 -8.52 -5.30
CA SER A 71 16.33 -9.52 -5.02
C SER A 71 16.88 -9.36 -3.60
N ASN A 72 17.30 -8.15 -3.23
CA ASN A 72 17.86 -7.87 -1.90
C ASN A 72 16.84 -8.10 -0.77
N TYR A 73 15.56 -7.80 -1.00
CA TYR A 73 14.51 -8.06 -0.03
C TYR A 73 14.26 -9.57 0.14
N THR A 74 14.33 -10.33 -0.94
CA THR A 74 14.21 -11.79 -0.91
C THR A 74 15.33 -12.43 -0.10
N GLU A 75 16.59 -12.00 -0.34
CA GLU A 75 17.75 -12.44 0.46
C GLU A 75 17.59 -12.08 1.94
N TYR A 76 17.12 -10.86 2.24
CA TYR A 76 16.83 -10.45 3.62
C TYR A 76 15.75 -11.31 4.30
N LEU A 77 14.75 -11.83 3.55
CA LEU A 77 13.75 -12.73 4.12
C LEU A 77 14.32 -14.12 4.45
N GLU A 78 15.32 -14.57 3.70
CA GLU A 78 16.02 -15.84 3.95
C GLU A 78 17.02 -15.72 5.11
N ASP A 79 17.73 -14.59 5.20
CA ASP A 79 18.70 -14.31 6.24
C ASP A 79 18.59 -12.88 6.79
N PRO A 80 17.64 -12.64 7.72
CA PRO A 80 17.39 -11.30 8.25
C PRO A 80 18.54 -10.69 9.06
N ILE A 81 19.52 -11.50 9.47
CA ILE A 81 20.61 -11.12 10.38
C ILE A 81 21.98 -11.10 9.67
N GLY A 82 22.11 -11.72 8.49
CA GLY A 82 23.36 -11.75 7.72
C GLY A 82 24.35 -12.81 8.22
N ASN A 83 23.86 -14.01 8.52
CA ASN A 83 24.66 -15.17 8.94
C ASN A 83 25.15 -16.07 7.79
N LEU A 84 24.79 -15.79 6.53
CA LEU A 84 25.29 -16.48 5.33
C LEU A 84 26.59 -15.89 4.77
#